data_AF-A0AAD2E964-F1
#
_entry.id   AF-A0AAD2E964-F1
#
_cell.length_a   1.000
_cell.length_b   1.000
_cell.length_c   1.000
_cell.angle_alpha   90.00
_cell.angle_beta   90.00
_cell.angle_gamma   90.00
#
_symmetry.space_group_name_H-M   'P 1'
#
loop_
_entity.id
_entity.type
_entity.pdbx_description
1 polymer ?
#
loop_
_entity_poly.entity_id
_entity_poly.type
_entity_poly.pdbx_seq_one_letter_code
_entity_poly.pdbx_strand_id
1 'polypeptide(L)'
;MVSLVSRTGRHMQRYNFHGHRQVVGCIPYRYKDTHGTSIVDEESIEVLVITSQRKGKGMLFPKGGWEEDESIKDAALRETVEEAGVVGEVECELGKWTIKGKNEDTCCEGYMFPLLVKEQLDSWPEKDVRQRIWVSVREARKVCQYWWMKEALELFVNHLTSQECRRVLEKQGDSHFNSKKMRTGISFHDKHINRAAIDEQKHVVYETSNTSKYIASRNLPPSAPSMLANLTSEYTSEATFG
;
A
#
# COMPACT_ATOMS: atom_id res chain seq x y z
N MET A 1 -2.73 28.30 -3.72
CA MET A 1 -2.21 28.64 -2.38
C MET A 1 -2.91 27.70 -1.41
N VAL A 2 -2.17 26.79 -0.78
CA VAL A 2 -2.74 25.84 0.19
C VAL A 2 -3.11 26.61 1.45
N SER A 3 -4.35 26.48 1.91
CA SER A 3 -4.78 27.08 3.18
C SER A 3 -3.92 26.52 4.32
N LEU A 4 -3.29 27.40 5.10
CA LEU A 4 -2.55 27.03 6.31
C LEU A 4 -3.46 26.82 7.53
N VAL A 5 -4.78 26.86 7.34
CA VAL A 5 -5.78 26.68 8.38
C VAL A 5 -6.58 25.42 8.09
N SER A 6 -6.64 24.51 9.06
CA SER A 6 -7.48 23.31 9.00
C SER A 6 -8.96 23.68 8.94
N ARG A 7 -9.76 22.90 8.21
CA ARG A 7 -11.22 23.04 8.30
C ARG A 7 -11.68 22.61 9.69
N THR A 8 -12.67 23.32 10.21
CA THR A 8 -13.22 23.05 11.55
C THR A 8 -14.75 23.07 11.54
N GLY A 9 -15.33 22.36 12.52
CA GLY A 9 -16.78 22.21 12.63
C GLY A 9 -17.30 20.93 11.99
N ARG A 10 -18.63 20.73 12.06
CA ARG A 10 -19.32 19.55 11.51
C ARG A 10 -20.54 19.88 10.65
N HIS A 11 -20.82 21.16 10.42
CA HIS A 11 -22.03 21.62 9.75
C HIS A 11 -22.06 21.26 8.27
N MET A 12 -20.90 21.21 7.62
CA MET A 12 -20.76 20.77 6.23
C MET A 12 -20.43 19.28 6.09
N GLN A 13 -20.31 18.53 7.20
CA GLN A 13 -19.88 17.13 7.13
C GLN A 13 -21.01 16.23 6.65
N ARG A 14 -20.64 15.22 5.85
CA ARG A 14 -21.59 14.23 5.33
C ARG A 14 -21.85 13.11 6.32
N TYR A 15 -23.07 12.58 6.25
CA TYR A 15 -23.54 11.46 7.04
C TYR A 15 -24.26 10.46 6.13
N ASN A 16 -24.03 9.16 6.34
CA ASN A 16 -24.76 8.14 5.60
C ASN A 16 -26.18 7.94 6.19
N PHE A 17 -26.98 7.06 5.56
CA PHE A 17 -28.36 6.83 5.97
C PHE A 17 -28.55 6.25 7.38
N HIS A 18 -27.48 5.71 7.99
CA HIS A 18 -27.49 5.27 9.39
C HIS A 18 -27.06 6.38 10.37
N GLY A 19 -26.84 7.60 9.87
CA GLY A 19 -26.31 8.71 10.68
C GLY A 19 -24.83 8.57 11.03
N HIS A 20 -24.08 7.68 10.35
CA HIS A 20 -22.63 7.61 10.55
C HIS A 20 -21.95 8.71 9.74
N ARG A 21 -21.09 9.48 10.42
CA ARG A 21 -20.25 10.50 9.78
C ARG A 21 -19.35 9.84 8.75
N GLN A 22 -19.25 10.45 7.57
CA GLN A 22 -18.34 10.00 6.52
C GLN A 22 -16.98 10.68 6.69
N VAL A 23 -15.93 9.86 6.65
CA VAL A 23 -14.55 10.30 6.72
C VAL A 23 -13.75 9.74 5.55
N VAL A 24 -12.71 10.46 5.18
CA VAL A 24 -11.93 10.18 3.99
C VAL A 24 -10.47 10.45 4.31
N GLY A 25 -9.58 9.63 3.76
CA GLY A 25 -8.16 9.78 3.95
C GLY A 25 -7.32 9.10 2.89
N CYS A 26 -6.02 9.19 3.08
CA CYS A 26 -5.03 8.58 2.19
C CYS A 26 -4.11 7.62 2.93
N ILE A 27 -3.52 6.70 2.20
CA ILE A 27 -2.25 6.05 2.53
C ILE A 27 -1.19 6.77 1.69
N PRO A 28 -0.53 7.81 2.22
CA PRO A 28 0.50 8.52 1.47
C PRO A 28 1.73 7.62 1.38
N TYR A 29 2.32 7.53 0.20
CA TYR A 29 3.47 6.69 -0.03
C TYR A 29 4.50 7.37 -0.95
N ARG A 30 5.73 6.87 -0.88
CA ARG A 30 6.82 7.21 -1.80
C ARG A 30 7.70 5.98 -2.02
N TYR A 31 8.43 5.99 -3.13
CA TYR A 31 9.50 5.04 -3.35
C TYR A 31 10.78 5.55 -2.69
N LYS A 32 11.56 4.64 -2.11
CA LYS A 32 12.93 4.94 -1.71
C LYS A 32 13.75 5.14 -2.99
N ASP A 33 14.76 5.99 -2.92
CA ASP A 33 15.77 6.14 -3.97
C ASP A 33 16.68 4.90 -3.98
N THR A 34 16.14 3.75 -4.37
CA THR A 34 16.88 2.50 -4.57
C THR A 34 17.09 2.29 -6.06
N HIS A 35 18.35 2.39 -6.49
CA HIS A 35 18.77 2.12 -7.87
C HIS A 35 18.41 0.68 -8.27
N GLY A 36 17.37 0.51 -9.08
CA GLY A 36 17.37 -0.52 -10.13
C GLY A 36 16.74 -1.89 -9.87
N THR A 37 15.83 -2.06 -8.92
CA THR A 37 15.04 -3.32 -8.82
C THR A 37 13.63 -3.12 -9.39
N SER A 38 13.39 -3.66 -10.58
CA SER A 38 12.11 -3.63 -11.33
C SER A 38 11.02 -4.54 -10.75
N ILE A 39 11.01 -4.73 -9.43
CA ILE A 39 9.98 -5.49 -8.71
C ILE A 39 9.58 -4.60 -7.54
N VAL A 40 8.27 -4.47 -7.29
CA VAL A 40 7.74 -3.84 -6.07
C VAL A 40 8.23 -4.66 -4.88
N ASP A 41 9.41 -4.32 -4.39
CA ASP A 41 9.88 -4.77 -3.10
C ASP A 41 9.18 -3.90 -2.07
N GLU A 42 8.46 -4.50 -1.13
CA GLU A 42 7.87 -3.75 -0.02
C GLU A 42 8.91 -2.95 0.76
N GLU A 43 10.18 -3.36 0.70
CA GLU A 43 11.30 -2.62 1.28
C GLU A 43 11.64 -1.34 0.51
N SER A 44 11.26 -1.24 -0.77
CA SER A 44 11.42 -0.05 -1.62
C SER A 44 10.32 0.99 -1.43
N ILE A 45 9.27 0.68 -0.66
CA ILE A 45 8.15 1.58 -0.40
C ILE A 45 8.17 2.07 1.05
N GLU A 46 7.97 3.37 1.21
CA GLU A 46 7.63 3.97 2.49
C GLU A 46 6.20 4.51 2.44
N VAL A 47 5.48 4.31 3.54
CA VAL A 47 4.16 4.90 3.78
C VAL A 47 4.26 5.88 4.94
N LEU A 48 3.46 6.93 4.88
CA LEU A 48 3.40 7.94 5.92
C LEU A 48 2.27 7.61 6.89
N VAL A 49 2.61 7.61 8.18
CA VAL A 49 1.65 7.55 9.29
C VAL A 49 1.77 8.81 10.13
N ILE A 50 0.71 9.13 10.85
CA ILE A 50 0.65 10.25 11.80
C ILE A 50 0.33 9.77 13.21
N THR A 51 0.81 10.49 14.22
CA THR A 51 0.39 10.25 15.61
C THR A 51 -1.09 10.56 15.79
N SER A 52 -1.79 9.81 16.64
CA SER A 52 -3.13 10.20 17.09
C SER A 52 -3.05 11.46 17.97
N GLN A 53 -3.99 12.40 17.81
CA GLN A 53 -4.11 13.55 18.71
C GLN A 53 -4.36 13.11 20.17
N ARG A 54 -4.93 11.92 20.38
CA ARG A 54 -5.10 11.34 21.73
C ARG A 54 -3.84 10.55 22.09
N LYS A 55 -3.16 10.97 23.17
CA LYS A 55 -2.00 10.25 23.72
C LYS A 55 -2.34 8.76 23.92
N GLY A 56 -1.45 7.89 23.45
CA GLY A 56 -1.57 6.43 23.62
C GLY A 56 -2.49 5.71 22.62
N LYS A 57 -3.10 6.39 21.64
CA LYS A 57 -3.96 5.75 20.61
C LYS A 57 -3.21 5.31 19.34
N GLY A 58 -1.88 5.24 19.40
CA GLY A 58 -1.04 4.72 18.33
C GLY A 58 -0.93 5.62 17.10
N MET A 59 -0.52 5.00 15.99
CA MET A 59 -0.33 5.63 14.68
C MET A 59 -1.54 5.40 13.78
N LEU A 60 -1.81 6.38 12.91
CA LEU A 60 -2.98 6.41 12.02
C LEU A 60 -2.56 6.82 10.60
N PHE A 61 -3.37 6.47 9.62
CA PHE A 61 -3.34 7.12 8.32
C PHE A 61 -4.09 8.46 8.39
N PRO A 62 -3.63 9.50 7.68
CA PRO A 62 -4.29 10.79 7.67
C PRO A 62 -5.70 10.68 7.09
N LYS A 63 -6.69 11.24 7.80
CA LYS A 63 -8.10 11.23 7.42
C LYS A 63 -8.92 12.22 8.25
N GLY A 64 -9.96 12.79 7.66
CA GLY A 64 -10.93 13.60 8.37
C GLY A 64 -12.28 13.67 7.68
N GLY A 65 -13.06 14.72 7.94
CA GLY A 65 -14.46 14.78 7.53
C GLY A 65 -14.60 15.02 6.02
N TRP A 66 -15.51 14.30 5.36
CA TRP A 66 -15.91 14.66 4.00
C TRP A 66 -16.95 15.78 4.05
N GLU A 67 -16.67 16.92 3.42
CA GLU A 67 -17.61 18.04 3.37
C GLU A 67 -18.48 18.06 2.11
N GLU A 68 -19.59 18.80 2.15
CA GLU A 68 -20.59 18.86 1.08
C GLU A 68 -20.12 19.63 -0.17
N ASP A 69 -19.19 20.57 -0.02
CA ASP A 69 -18.68 21.49 -1.03
C ASP A 69 -17.48 20.95 -1.84
N GLU A 70 -17.09 19.70 -1.61
CA GLU A 70 -15.89 19.09 -2.21
C GLU A 70 -16.14 17.67 -2.72
N SER A 71 -15.34 17.25 -3.72
CA SER A 71 -15.31 15.85 -4.13
C SER A 71 -14.61 14.99 -3.07
N ILE A 72 -14.86 13.67 -3.09
CA ILE A 72 -14.21 12.76 -2.15
C ILE A 72 -12.68 12.76 -2.29
N LYS A 73 -12.14 12.94 -3.51
CA LYS A 73 -10.69 13.00 -3.72
C LYS A 73 -10.11 14.32 -3.24
N ASP A 74 -10.82 15.43 -3.44
CA ASP A 74 -10.40 16.74 -2.93
C ASP A 74 -10.38 16.74 -1.40
N ALA A 75 -11.38 16.13 -0.76
CA ALA A 75 -11.40 15.90 0.67
C ALA A 75 -10.19 15.07 1.13
N ALA A 76 -9.85 13.99 0.43
CA ALA A 76 -8.70 13.14 0.76
C ALA A 76 -7.38 13.89 0.69
N LEU A 77 -7.20 14.71 -0.36
CA LEU A 77 -6.03 15.59 -0.52
C LEU A 77 -5.96 16.62 0.60
N ARG A 78 -7.07 17.33 0.85
CA ARG A 78 -7.16 18.36 1.89
C ARG A 78 -6.82 17.80 3.26
N GLU A 79 -7.48 16.72 3.67
CA GLU A 79 -7.25 16.08 4.98
C GLU A 79 -5.80 15.57 5.12
N THR A 80 -5.21 15.06 4.04
CA THR A 80 -3.80 14.64 4.05
C THR A 80 -2.84 15.82 4.22
N VAL A 81 -3.12 16.95 3.58
CA VAL A 81 -2.34 18.17 3.76
C VAL A 81 -2.51 18.71 5.18
N GLU A 82 -3.74 18.77 5.68
CA GLU A 82 -4.05 19.29 7.02
C GLU A 82 -3.38 18.47 8.13
N GLU A 83 -3.48 17.14 8.08
CA GLU A 83 -2.97 16.26 9.15
C GLU A 83 -1.49 15.88 8.99
N ALA A 84 -0.98 15.75 7.76
CA ALA A 84 0.36 15.23 7.47
C ALA A 84 1.29 16.19 6.71
N GLY A 85 0.76 17.25 6.10
CA GLY A 85 1.56 18.22 5.36
C GLY A 85 2.25 17.62 4.13
N VAL A 86 1.59 16.71 3.41
CA VAL A 86 2.09 16.17 2.13
C VAL A 86 1.07 16.38 1.01
N VAL A 87 1.58 16.66 -0.19
CA VAL A 87 0.80 16.88 -1.42
C VAL A 87 1.22 15.83 -2.44
N GLY A 88 0.27 15.33 -3.23
CA GLY A 88 0.56 14.31 -4.22
C GLY A 88 -0.59 13.99 -5.15
N GLU A 89 -0.47 12.85 -5.83
CA GLU A 89 -1.48 12.34 -6.77
C GLU A 89 -2.32 11.26 -6.10
N VAL A 90 -3.65 11.50 -6.01
CA VAL A 90 -4.60 10.53 -5.45
C VAL A 90 -5.08 9.55 -6.50
N GLU A 91 -4.91 8.27 -6.21
CA GLU A 91 -5.26 7.18 -7.12
C GLU A 91 -6.72 6.72 -6.94
N CYS A 92 -7.05 5.48 -7.34
CA CYS A 92 -8.40 4.94 -7.16
C CYS A 92 -8.68 4.57 -5.70
N GLU A 93 -9.96 4.52 -5.33
CA GLU A 93 -10.39 4.09 -4.00
C GLU A 93 -9.90 2.67 -3.70
N LEU A 94 -9.31 2.46 -2.52
CA LEU A 94 -8.94 1.12 -2.04
C LEU A 94 -10.16 0.38 -1.49
N GLY A 95 -11.01 1.11 -0.79
CA GLY A 95 -12.24 0.56 -0.24
C GLY A 95 -12.85 1.46 0.82
N LYS A 96 -13.79 0.86 1.54
CA LYS A 96 -14.64 1.51 2.54
C LYS A 96 -14.75 0.66 3.79
N TRP A 97 -14.61 1.28 4.96
CA TRP A 97 -14.61 0.60 6.26
C TRP A 97 -15.50 1.29 7.28
N THR A 98 -15.99 0.51 8.24
CA THR A 98 -16.59 1.06 9.47
C THR A 98 -15.47 1.33 10.48
N ILE A 99 -15.21 2.60 10.76
CA ILE A 99 -14.18 3.06 11.68
C ILE A 99 -14.83 3.44 13.00
N LYS A 100 -14.39 2.81 14.10
CA LYS A 100 -14.84 3.19 15.44
C LYS A 100 -14.36 4.59 15.79
N GLY A 101 -15.28 5.41 16.25
CA GLY A 101 -15.09 6.81 16.58
C GLY A 101 -14.49 7.02 17.97
N LYS A 102 -14.61 8.27 18.43
CA LYS A 102 -14.04 8.74 19.70
C LYS A 102 -14.73 8.14 20.92
N ASN A 103 -16.02 7.82 20.81
CA ASN A 103 -16.81 7.07 21.79
C ASN A 103 -17.13 5.71 21.16
N GLU A 104 -17.10 4.62 21.94
CA GLU A 104 -17.27 3.27 21.40
C GLU A 104 -18.60 3.08 20.64
N ASP A 105 -19.61 3.90 20.97
CA ASP A 105 -20.94 3.92 20.34
C ASP A 105 -21.03 4.75 19.06
N THR A 106 -20.00 5.50 18.69
CA THR A 106 -19.99 6.29 17.45
C THR A 106 -19.18 5.58 16.38
N CYS A 107 -19.81 5.24 15.25
CA CYS A 107 -19.14 4.73 14.06
C CYS A 107 -19.03 5.81 12.98
N CYS A 108 -17.96 5.75 12.21
CA CYS A 108 -17.77 6.52 10.99
C CYS A 108 -17.63 5.57 9.81
N GLU A 109 -18.03 6.02 8.62
CA GLU A 109 -17.77 5.33 7.36
C GLU A 109 -16.52 5.95 6.72
N GLY A 110 -15.45 5.18 6.61
CA GLY A 110 -14.14 5.65 6.15
C GLY A 110 -13.80 5.18 4.75
N TYR A 111 -13.37 6.10 3.89
CA TYR A 111 -12.90 5.83 2.53
C TYR A 111 -11.39 6.12 2.44
N MET A 112 -10.61 5.19 1.89
CA MET A 112 -9.15 5.34 1.80
C MET A 112 -8.64 5.25 0.37
N PHE A 113 -7.66 6.07 0.05
CA PHE A 113 -7.03 6.15 -1.27
C PHE A 113 -5.50 6.06 -1.17
N PRO A 114 -4.79 5.48 -2.14
CA PRO A 114 -3.35 5.68 -2.27
C PRO A 114 -3.07 7.14 -2.65
N LEU A 115 -2.01 7.71 -2.09
CA LEU A 115 -1.52 9.02 -2.49
C LEU A 115 -0.02 8.95 -2.76
N LEU A 116 0.38 9.09 -4.02
CA LEU A 116 1.78 9.19 -4.39
C LEU A 116 2.30 10.59 -4.05
N VAL A 117 3.11 10.69 -3.00
CA VAL A 117 3.60 11.98 -2.51
C VAL A 117 4.58 12.59 -3.52
N LYS A 118 4.34 13.85 -3.88
CA LYS A 118 5.21 14.66 -4.74
C LYS A 118 5.95 15.74 -3.95
N GLU A 119 5.34 16.22 -2.87
CA GLU A 119 5.88 17.29 -2.05
C GLU A 119 5.57 17.05 -0.58
N GLN A 120 6.53 17.37 0.29
CA GLN A 120 6.37 17.39 1.74
C GLN A 120 6.61 18.82 2.24
N LEU A 121 5.61 19.39 2.90
CA LEU A 121 5.60 20.78 3.36
C LEU A 121 6.36 20.93 4.69
N ASP A 122 7.07 22.05 4.85
CA ASP A 122 7.76 22.38 6.10
C ASP A 122 6.82 22.87 7.20
N SER A 123 5.70 23.49 6.81
CA SER A 123 4.64 23.96 7.71
C SER A 123 3.29 23.49 7.18
N TRP A 124 2.44 23.00 8.07
CA TRP A 124 1.10 22.51 7.75
C TRP A 124 0.15 22.70 8.93
N PRO A 125 -1.17 22.68 8.69
CA PRO A 125 -2.16 23.08 9.69
C PRO A 125 -2.11 22.35 11.05
N GLU A 126 -1.96 21.03 11.07
CA GLU A 126 -1.89 20.25 12.33
C GLU A 126 -0.46 19.97 12.84
N LYS A 127 0.56 20.68 12.36
CA LYS A 127 1.98 20.42 12.71
C LYS A 127 2.26 20.33 14.20
N ASP A 128 1.60 21.16 15.00
CA ASP A 128 1.84 21.23 16.43
C ASP A 128 1.12 20.13 17.23
N VAL A 129 0.17 19.42 16.61
CA VAL A 129 -0.65 18.38 17.27
C VAL A 129 -0.48 17.00 16.65
N ARG A 130 0.16 16.90 15.47
CA ARG A 130 0.47 15.66 14.76
C ARG A 130 1.96 15.61 14.44
N GLN A 131 2.55 14.44 14.63
CA GLN A 131 3.86 14.11 14.07
C GLN A 131 3.66 13.15 12.89
N ARG A 132 4.27 13.47 11.75
CA ARG A 132 4.33 12.58 10.58
C ARG A 132 5.60 11.72 10.64
N ILE A 133 5.48 10.45 10.27
CA ILE A 133 6.57 9.49 10.28
C ILE A 133 6.48 8.64 9.02
N TRP A 134 7.57 8.58 8.26
CA TRP A 134 7.74 7.63 7.18
C TRP A 134 8.18 6.29 7.75
N VAL A 135 7.46 5.23 7.39
CA VAL A 135 7.76 3.86 7.81
C VAL A 135 7.72 2.94 6.59
N SER A 136 8.47 1.84 6.63
CA SER A 136 8.32 0.80 5.61
C SER A 136 6.93 0.16 5.71
N VAL A 137 6.47 -0.49 4.63
CA VAL A 137 5.21 -1.27 4.65
C VAL A 137 5.23 -2.31 5.77
N ARG A 138 6.36 -2.99 5.97
CA ARG A 138 6.53 -3.97 7.06
C ARG A 138 6.36 -3.36 8.45
N GLU A 139 6.88 -2.16 8.66
CA GLU A 139 6.75 -1.48 9.94
C GLU A 139 5.34 -0.91 10.14
N ALA A 140 4.72 -0.40 9.07
CA ALA A 140 3.32 0.02 9.06
C ALA A 140 2.39 -1.11 9.57
N ARG A 141 2.60 -2.37 9.14
CA ARG A 141 1.82 -3.52 9.66
C ARG A 141 1.89 -3.70 11.18
N LYS A 142 3.00 -3.29 11.80
CA LYS A 142 3.19 -3.39 13.27
C LYS A 142 2.54 -2.22 13.99
N VAL A 143 2.73 -0.99 13.49
CA VAL A 143 2.25 0.24 14.17
C VAL A 143 0.77 0.51 13.93
N CYS A 144 0.20 0.03 12.82
CA CYS A 144 -1.23 0.12 12.51
C CYS A 144 -2.02 -0.91 13.33
N GLN A 145 -2.52 -0.50 14.50
CA GLN A 145 -3.17 -1.41 15.45
C GLN A 145 -4.60 -1.79 15.05
N TYR A 146 -5.28 -0.95 14.28
CA TYR A 146 -6.67 -1.17 13.90
C TYR A 146 -6.79 -2.13 12.71
N TRP A 147 -7.72 -3.08 12.78
CA TRP A 147 -7.91 -4.11 11.75
C TRP A 147 -8.14 -3.51 10.35
N TRP A 148 -8.95 -2.45 10.25
CA TRP A 148 -9.27 -1.79 8.98
C TRP A 148 -8.03 -1.17 8.33
N MET A 149 -7.06 -0.70 9.14
CA MET A 149 -5.82 -0.14 8.62
C MET A 149 -4.91 -1.21 8.04
N LYS A 150 -4.85 -2.38 8.69
CA LYS A 150 -4.09 -3.52 8.18
C LYS A 150 -4.66 -3.98 6.85
N GLU A 151 -5.99 -4.12 6.77
CA GLU A 151 -6.65 -4.50 5.52
C GLU A 151 -6.45 -3.45 4.41
N ALA A 152 -6.62 -2.15 4.72
CA ALA A 152 -6.37 -1.09 3.77
C ALA A 152 -4.91 -1.08 3.26
N LEU A 153 -3.94 -1.37 4.15
CA LEU A 153 -2.53 -1.48 3.78
C LEU A 153 -2.27 -2.68 2.85
N GLU A 154 -2.89 -3.84 3.08
CA GLU A 154 -2.76 -4.98 2.16
C GLU A 154 -3.39 -4.69 0.79
N LEU A 155 -4.56 -4.05 0.75
CA LEU A 155 -5.17 -3.62 -0.51
C LEU A 155 -4.26 -2.65 -1.27
N PHE A 156 -3.60 -1.73 -0.55
CA PHE A 156 -2.62 -0.83 -1.12
C PHE A 156 -1.42 -1.56 -1.72
N VAL A 157 -0.83 -2.53 -1.01
CA VAL A 157 0.31 -3.32 -1.52
C VAL A 157 -0.10 -4.12 -2.76
N ASN A 158 -1.28 -4.73 -2.75
CA ASN A 158 -1.82 -5.48 -3.89
C ASN A 158 -2.06 -4.57 -5.09
N HIS A 159 -2.55 -3.36 -4.85
CA HIS A 159 -2.77 -2.35 -5.88
C HIS A 159 -1.45 -1.96 -6.57
N LEU A 160 -0.41 -1.63 -5.81
CA LEU A 160 0.90 -1.31 -6.37
C LEU A 160 1.54 -2.49 -7.13
N THR A 161 1.43 -3.70 -6.58
CA THR A 161 1.91 -4.92 -7.24
C THR A 161 1.20 -5.12 -8.59
N SER A 162 -0.12 -4.90 -8.63
CA SER A 162 -0.92 -5.02 -9.86
C SER A 162 -0.61 -3.94 -10.89
N GLN A 163 -0.24 -2.74 -10.46
CA GLN A 163 0.20 -1.66 -11.36
C GLN A 163 1.55 -2.00 -12.01
N GLU A 164 2.51 -2.49 -11.23
CA GLU A 164 3.83 -2.85 -11.78
C GLU A 164 3.74 -4.07 -12.72
N CYS A 165 2.97 -5.10 -12.35
CA CYS A 165 2.72 -6.24 -13.25
C CYS A 165 2.17 -5.78 -14.61
N ARG A 166 1.21 -4.84 -14.61
CA ARG A 166 0.68 -4.26 -15.86
C ARG A 166 1.76 -3.51 -16.64
N ARG A 167 2.56 -2.66 -15.98
CA ARG A 167 3.67 -1.94 -16.64
C ARG A 167 4.71 -2.88 -17.25
N VAL A 168 5.06 -3.97 -16.58
CA VAL A 168 6.00 -4.97 -17.11
C VAL A 168 5.42 -5.70 -18.32
N LEU A 169 4.15 -6.12 -18.26
CA LEU A 169 3.47 -6.77 -19.38
C LEU A 169 3.32 -5.85 -20.60
N GLU A 170 3.00 -4.58 -20.39
CA GLU A 170 2.92 -3.57 -21.46
C GLU A 170 4.28 -3.35 -22.14
N LYS A 171 5.38 -3.31 -21.36
CA LYS A 171 6.73 -3.16 -21.89
C LYS A 171 7.24 -4.40 -22.65
N GLN A 172 6.72 -5.59 -22.34
CA GLN A 172 7.07 -6.84 -23.03
C GLN A 172 6.16 -7.16 -24.22
N GLY A 173 5.06 -6.40 -24.39
CA GLY A 173 3.96 -6.70 -25.30
C GLY A 173 3.99 -6.05 -26.69
N ASP A 174 5.12 -5.51 -27.16
CA ASP A 174 5.24 -4.97 -28.54
C ASP A 174 5.50 -6.06 -29.61
N SER A 175 5.03 -7.29 -29.34
CA SER A 175 4.77 -8.28 -30.37
C SER A 175 3.55 -9.13 -29.99
N HIS A 176 2.38 -8.68 -30.45
CA HIS A 176 1.15 -9.47 -30.64
C HIS A 176 0.50 -10.10 -29.38
N PHE A 177 -0.32 -9.32 -28.65
CA PHE A 177 -1.37 -9.91 -27.81
C PHE A 177 -2.73 -9.22 -28.02
N ASN A 178 -3.71 -10.03 -28.44
CA ASN A 178 -5.04 -9.62 -28.86
C ASN A 178 -5.92 -9.30 -27.63
N SER A 179 -6.53 -8.11 -27.58
CA SER A 179 -7.16 -7.50 -26.40
C SER A 179 -8.47 -8.16 -25.90
N LYS A 180 -8.73 -9.43 -26.22
CA LYS A 180 -10.03 -10.08 -25.96
C LYS A 180 -10.13 -10.94 -24.70
N LYS A 181 -9.18 -10.87 -23.77
CA LYS A 181 -9.24 -11.67 -22.52
C LYS A 181 -9.16 -10.84 -21.23
N MET A 182 -9.89 -9.74 -21.17
CA MET A 182 -10.32 -9.11 -19.90
C MET A 182 -11.80 -8.69 -20.00
N ARG A 183 -12.68 -9.65 -20.30
CA ARG A 183 -14.14 -9.52 -20.13
C ARG A 183 -14.71 -10.78 -19.53
N THR A 184 -14.55 -10.91 -18.22
CA THR A 184 -15.38 -11.69 -17.30
C THR A 184 -15.19 -10.97 -15.97
N GLY A 185 -16.12 -10.21 -15.40
CA GLY A 185 -17.56 -10.39 -15.34
C GLY A 185 -17.91 -10.43 -13.86
N ILE A 186 -17.92 -9.26 -13.19
CA ILE A 186 -18.48 -9.12 -11.86
C ILE A 186 -19.31 -7.83 -11.85
N SER A 187 -20.61 -8.02 -12.05
CA SER A 187 -21.61 -7.03 -11.68
C SER A 187 -21.56 -6.86 -10.16
N PHE A 188 -21.30 -5.65 -9.70
CA PHE A 188 -21.41 -5.30 -8.28
C PHE A 188 -22.89 -5.28 -7.90
N HIS A 189 -23.42 -6.40 -7.42
CA HIS A 189 -24.60 -6.44 -6.56
C HIS A 189 -24.49 -7.59 -5.56
N ASP A 190 -24.71 -7.24 -4.30
CA ASP A 190 -24.92 -8.07 -3.11
C ASP A 190 -23.79 -8.95 -2.52
N LYS A 191 -23.33 -8.46 -1.36
CA LYS A 191 -23.20 -9.10 -0.03
C LYS A 191 -22.56 -10.50 0.06
N HIS A 192 -21.56 -10.54 0.96
CA HIS A 192 -20.73 -11.66 1.41
C HIS A 192 -19.52 -11.98 0.51
N ILE A 193 -18.40 -11.33 0.82
CA ILE A 193 -17.08 -11.72 0.31
C ILE A 193 -16.75 -13.11 0.87
N ASN A 194 -16.92 -14.12 0.04
CA ASN A 194 -16.56 -15.51 0.33
C ASN A 194 -15.03 -15.63 0.45
N ARG A 195 -14.57 -16.33 1.49
CA ARG A 195 -13.16 -16.67 1.74
C ARG A 195 -12.45 -17.29 0.52
N ALA A 196 -13.21 -17.94 -0.36
CA ALA A 196 -12.74 -18.53 -1.61
C ALA A 196 -12.23 -17.51 -2.66
N ALA A 197 -12.81 -16.31 -2.74
CA ALA A 197 -12.37 -15.28 -3.69
C ALA A 197 -10.98 -14.73 -3.34
N ILE A 198 -10.65 -14.72 -2.04
CA ILE A 198 -9.32 -14.36 -1.54
C ILE A 198 -8.30 -15.47 -1.85
N ASP A 199 -8.69 -16.75 -1.78
CA ASP A 199 -7.77 -17.85 -2.09
C ASP A 199 -7.53 -18.02 -3.60
N GLU A 200 -8.51 -17.72 -4.46
CA GLU A 200 -8.29 -17.63 -5.92
C GLU A 200 -7.36 -16.46 -6.29
N GLN A 201 -7.53 -15.29 -5.63
CA GLN A 201 -6.60 -14.17 -5.80
C GLN A 201 -5.19 -14.51 -5.31
N LYS A 202 -5.04 -15.27 -4.22
CA LYS A 202 -3.72 -15.76 -3.77
C LYS A 202 -3.10 -16.70 -4.80
N HIS A 203 -3.86 -17.60 -5.42
CA HIS A 203 -3.31 -18.56 -6.39
C HIS A 203 -2.75 -17.86 -7.63
N VAL A 204 -3.45 -16.83 -8.13
CA VAL A 204 -2.99 -16.02 -9.27
C VAL A 204 -1.75 -15.18 -8.92
N VAL A 205 -1.68 -14.62 -7.70
CA VAL A 205 -0.49 -13.89 -7.23
C VAL A 205 0.70 -14.85 -6.98
N TYR A 206 0.45 -16.07 -6.51
CA TYR A 206 1.49 -17.08 -6.29
C TYR A 206 2.07 -17.61 -7.62
N GLU A 207 1.22 -17.86 -8.62
CA GLU A 207 1.66 -18.28 -9.95
C GLU A 207 2.43 -17.17 -10.67
N THR A 208 1.97 -15.92 -10.60
CA THR A 208 2.67 -14.78 -11.22
C THR A 208 4.03 -14.50 -10.57
N SER A 209 4.13 -14.59 -9.23
CA SER A 209 5.40 -14.45 -8.52
C SER A 209 6.39 -15.60 -8.80
N ASN A 210 5.91 -16.84 -8.94
CA ASN A 210 6.76 -17.97 -9.35
C ASN A 210 7.21 -17.85 -10.81
N THR A 211 6.33 -17.41 -11.70
CA THR A 211 6.68 -17.21 -13.12
C THR A 211 7.71 -16.08 -13.26
N SER A 212 7.56 -14.99 -12.50
CA SER A 212 8.52 -13.88 -12.49
C SER A 212 9.88 -14.26 -11.88
N LYS A 213 9.91 -15.09 -10.82
CA LYS A 213 11.16 -15.66 -10.28
C LYS A 213 11.85 -16.62 -11.25
N TYR A 214 11.08 -17.39 -12.01
CA TYR A 214 11.58 -18.32 -13.02
C TYR A 214 12.15 -17.60 -14.26
N ILE A 215 11.59 -16.45 -14.61
CA ILE A 215 12.10 -15.60 -15.70
C ILE A 215 13.38 -14.86 -15.26
N ALA A 216 13.46 -14.40 -14.00
CA ALA A 216 14.66 -13.74 -13.47
C ALA A 216 15.89 -14.68 -13.42
N SER A 217 15.71 -15.98 -13.17
CA SER A 217 16.82 -16.95 -13.15
C SER A 217 17.38 -17.31 -14.53
N ARG A 218 16.65 -17.04 -15.62
CA ARG A 218 17.11 -17.28 -17.00
C ARG A 218 17.92 -16.13 -17.61
N ASN A 219 17.91 -14.94 -17.00
CA ASN A 219 18.61 -13.75 -17.50
C ASN A 219 19.97 -13.50 -16.81
N LEU A 220 20.50 -14.46 -16.07
CA LEU A 220 21.89 -14.42 -15.61
C LEU A 220 22.83 -14.75 -16.79
N PRO A 221 23.85 -13.93 -17.09
CA PRO A 221 24.83 -14.27 -18.12
C PRO A 221 25.57 -15.57 -17.72
N PRO A 222 25.89 -16.45 -18.68
CA PRO A 222 26.64 -17.66 -18.38
C PRO A 222 28.02 -17.28 -17.81
N SER A 223 28.28 -17.69 -16.58
CA SER A 223 29.62 -17.63 -16.00
C SER A 223 30.56 -18.51 -16.83
N ALA A 224 31.70 -17.94 -17.24
CA ALA A 224 32.73 -18.63 -18.01
C ALA A 224 33.29 -19.84 -17.22
N PRO A 225 33.66 -20.95 -17.91
CA PRO A 225 34.16 -22.14 -17.26
C PRO A 225 35.59 -21.95 -16.74
N SER A 226 35.81 -22.17 -15.44
CA SER A 226 37.16 -22.29 -14.87
C SER A 226 37.75 -23.66 -15.25
N MET A 227 38.59 -23.69 -16.27
CA MET A 227 39.58 -24.75 -16.45
C MET A 227 40.64 -24.62 -15.36
N LEU A 228 40.70 -25.60 -14.45
CA LEU A 228 41.92 -26.31 -14.04
C LEU A 228 41.50 -27.45 -13.09
N ALA A 229 41.46 -28.64 -13.66
CA ALA A 229 41.40 -29.89 -12.94
C ALA A 229 42.82 -30.46 -12.77
N ASN A 230 42.95 -31.28 -11.73
CA ASN A 230 43.93 -32.36 -11.49
C ASN A 230 45.13 -32.05 -10.58
N LEU A 231 45.18 -32.81 -9.47
CA LEU A 231 46.16 -33.86 -9.12
C LEU A 231 45.73 -34.40 -7.73
N THR A 232 44.97 -35.50 -7.63
CA THR A 232 45.37 -36.93 -7.43
C THR A 232 46.14 -37.26 -6.15
N SER A 233 45.77 -38.44 -5.59
CA SER A 233 46.50 -39.31 -4.63
C SER A 233 46.25 -39.01 -3.14
N GLU A 234 45.36 -39.78 -2.51
CA GLU A 234 45.64 -41.00 -1.71
C GLU A 234 46.40 -40.70 -0.41
N TYR A 235 45.74 -40.93 0.73
CA TYR A 235 46.39 -41.61 1.85
C TYR A 235 45.34 -42.29 2.73
N THR A 236 45.41 -43.62 2.75
CA THR A 236 44.82 -44.54 3.71
C THR A 236 45.69 -44.66 4.95
N SER A 237 45.09 -44.68 6.15
CA SER A 237 45.52 -45.35 7.41
C SER A 237 44.87 -44.58 8.57
N GLU A 238 44.33 -45.15 9.65
CA GLU A 238 44.27 -46.50 10.16
C GLU A 238 43.24 -46.46 11.31
N ALA A 239 42.53 -47.56 11.53
CA ALA A 239 41.89 -47.82 12.81
C ALA A 239 42.97 -48.06 13.88
N THR A 240 42.65 -47.84 15.17
CA THR A 240 42.80 -48.79 16.31
C THR A 240 42.82 -48.07 17.66
N PHE A 241 41.87 -48.46 18.53
CA PHE A 241 41.81 -48.46 20.01
C PHE A 241 41.90 -47.19 20.86
N GLY A 242 40.97 -47.13 21.84
CA GLY A 242 40.94 -46.24 22.99
C GLY A 242 39.54 -46.14 23.57
#